data_AF-X1SQ46-F1
#
_entry.id   AF-X1SQ46-F1
#
_cell.length_a   1.000
_cell.length_b   1.000
_cell.length_c   1.000
_cell.angle_alpha   90.00
_cell.angle_beta   90.00
_cell.angle_gamma   90.00
#
_symmetry.space_group_name_H-M   'P 1'
#
loop_
_entity.id
_entity.type
_entity.pdbx_description
1 polymer ?
#
loop_
_entity_poly.entity_id
_entity_poly.type
_entity_poly.pdbx_seq_one_letter_code
_entity_poly.pdbx_strand_id
1 'polypeptide(L)'
;KTDAILVEDLPSRIQKGASGLEPEISPEKVPFEQRVGNFEKKLIVDALEKANWVQTKAAELLGTSRSIIKYKIKKYGIKRV
;
A
#
# COMPACT_ATOMS: atom_id res chain seq x y z
N LYS A 1 10.39 41.25 -26.51
CA LYS A 1 9.64 40.91 -25.28
C LYS A 1 10.13 39.56 -24.83
N THR A 2 10.78 39.49 -23.68
CA THR A 2 11.24 38.24 -23.07
C THR A 2 10.04 37.55 -22.46
N ASP A 3 9.63 36.44 -23.05
CA ASP A 3 8.46 35.67 -22.63
C ASP A 3 8.89 34.68 -21.53
N ALA A 4 9.08 35.22 -20.33
CA ALA A 4 9.46 34.41 -19.18
C ALA A 4 8.21 33.71 -18.63
N ILE A 5 8.20 32.38 -18.68
CA ILE A 5 7.14 31.55 -18.10
C ILE A 5 7.28 31.55 -16.58
N LEU A 6 6.24 31.97 -15.87
CA LEU A 6 6.15 32.00 -14.41
C LEU A 6 5.55 30.68 -13.90
N VAL A 7 5.76 30.37 -12.61
CA VAL A 7 5.23 29.13 -11.98
C VAL A 7 3.70 29.11 -12.05
N GLU A 8 3.07 30.26 -12.01
CA GLU A 8 1.62 30.44 -12.13
C GLU A 8 1.07 30.00 -13.50
N ASP A 9 1.90 30.02 -14.55
CA ASP A 9 1.52 29.59 -15.89
C ASP A 9 1.48 28.07 -16.05
N LEU A 10 2.01 27.33 -15.06
CA LEU A 10 1.95 25.87 -15.06
C LEU A 10 0.58 25.38 -14.57
N PRO A 11 0.08 24.23 -15.05
CA PRO A 11 -1.13 23.61 -14.49
C PRO A 11 -0.99 23.38 -12.98
N SER A 12 -2.05 23.65 -12.23
CA SER A 12 -2.11 23.56 -10.75
C SER A 12 -1.59 22.25 -10.16
N ARG A 13 -1.62 21.16 -10.94
CA ARG A 13 -1.07 19.85 -10.60
C ARG A 13 0.46 19.86 -10.38
N ILE A 14 1.19 20.74 -11.06
CA ILE A 14 2.66 20.81 -11.03
C ILE A 14 3.14 22.02 -10.21
N GLN A 15 2.31 23.07 -10.07
CA GLN A 15 2.62 24.25 -9.26
C GLN A 15 3.05 23.90 -7.82
N LYS A 16 2.44 22.86 -7.22
CA LYS A 16 2.72 22.45 -5.83
C LYS A 16 4.02 21.65 -5.64
N GLY A 17 4.63 21.11 -6.71
CA GLY A 17 5.83 20.26 -6.60
C GLY A 17 7.14 21.03 -6.37
N ALA A 18 7.12 22.37 -6.44
CA ALA A 18 8.32 23.19 -6.34
C ALA A 18 8.75 23.52 -4.90
N SER A 19 7.91 23.26 -3.90
CA SER A 19 8.19 23.59 -2.50
C SER A 19 8.44 22.33 -1.67
N GLY A 20 9.71 21.90 -1.63
CA GLY A 20 10.27 21.14 -0.52
C GLY A 20 9.88 19.67 -0.42
N LEU A 21 10.86 18.81 -0.64
CA LEU A 21 11.11 17.50 0.03
C LEU A 21 10.02 17.01 1.00
N GLU A 22 8.87 16.62 0.49
CA GLU A 22 8.07 15.58 1.14
C GLU A 22 8.43 14.26 0.46
N PRO A 23 8.55 13.14 1.20
CA PRO A 23 8.52 11.82 0.61
C PRO A 23 7.09 11.59 0.12
N GLU A 24 6.72 12.28 -0.95
CA GLU A 24 5.59 11.99 -1.80
C GLU A 24 5.83 10.55 -2.28
N ILE A 25 5.19 9.61 -1.61
CA ILE A 25 4.97 8.27 -2.13
C ILE A 25 4.05 8.49 -3.33
N SER A 26 4.60 8.95 -4.45
CA SER A 26 3.89 9.08 -5.69
C SER A 26 3.33 7.68 -6.00
N PRO A 27 2.00 7.48 -6.01
CA PRO A 27 1.43 6.16 -6.29
C PRO A 27 1.85 5.61 -7.66
N GLU A 28 2.43 6.46 -8.51
CA GLU A 28 3.00 6.15 -9.82
C GLU A 28 4.38 5.44 -9.77
N LYS A 29 5.11 5.43 -8.65
CA LYS A 29 6.47 4.84 -8.58
C LYS A 29 6.59 3.56 -7.75
N VAL A 30 5.54 3.12 -7.06
CA VAL A 30 5.57 1.84 -6.34
C VAL A 30 5.32 0.71 -7.35
N PRO A 31 6.24 -0.27 -7.51
CA PRO A 31 6.03 -1.40 -8.42
C PRO A 31 4.70 -2.09 -8.14
N PHE A 32 4.01 -2.51 -9.20
CA PHE A 32 2.69 -3.16 -9.11
C PHE A 32 2.69 -4.30 -8.07
N GLU A 33 3.71 -5.15 -8.09
CA GLU A 33 3.90 -6.25 -7.14
C GLU A 33 3.92 -5.80 -5.67
N GLN A 34 4.53 -4.65 -5.37
CA GLN A 34 4.56 -4.12 -4.01
C GLN A 34 3.17 -3.58 -3.60
N ARG A 35 2.44 -2.94 -4.52
CA ARG A 35 1.08 -2.46 -4.25
C ARG A 35 0.14 -3.63 -3.95
N VAL A 36 0.21 -4.69 -4.74
CA VAL A 36 -0.55 -5.93 -4.51
C VAL A 36 -0.14 -6.55 -3.18
N GLY A 37 1.16 -6.66 -2.89
CA GLY A 37 1.65 -7.21 -1.63
C GLY A 37 1.17 -6.44 -0.40
N ASN A 38 1.16 -5.10 -0.46
CA ASN A 38 0.65 -4.26 0.63
C ASN A 38 -0.86 -4.44 0.83
N PHE A 39 -1.62 -4.54 -0.26
CA PHE A 39 -3.06 -4.78 -0.19
C PHE A 39 -3.37 -6.17 0.39
N GLU A 40 -2.69 -7.22 -0.08
CA GLU A 40 -2.80 -8.57 0.47
C GLU A 40 -2.45 -8.60 1.96
N LYS A 41 -1.35 -7.94 2.36
CA LYS A 41 -0.94 -7.87 3.76
C LYS A 41 -2.04 -7.26 4.63
N LYS A 42 -2.65 -6.15 4.18
CA LYS A 42 -3.74 -5.49 4.91
C LYS A 42 -4.93 -6.42 5.09
N LEU A 43 -5.39 -7.08 4.02
CA LEU A 43 -6.51 -8.02 4.10
C LEU A 43 -6.25 -9.19 5.06
N ILE A 44 -5.03 -9.73 5.05
CA ILE A 44 -4.66 -10.84 5.94
C ILE A 44 -4.64 -10.39 7.40
N VAL A 45 -4.12 -9.20 7.69
CA VAL A 45 -4.13 -8.64 9.06
C VAL A 45 -5.56 -8.43 9.53
N ASP A 46 -6.41 -7.76 8.74
CA ASP A 46 -7.80 -7.51 9.09
C ASP A 46 -8.58 -8.82 9.36
N ALA A 47 -8.35 -9.86 8.55
CA ALA A 47 -8.97 -11.16 8.75
C ALA A 47 -8.44 -11.89 10.00
N LEU A 48 -7.13 -11.77 10.28
CA LEU A 48 -6.54 -12.32 11.51
C LEU A 48 -7.11 -11.64 12.74
N GLU A 49 -7.26 -10.31 12.75
CA GLU A 49 -7.84 -9.57 13.87
C GLU A 49 -9.29 -10.00 14.12
N LYS A 50 -10.13 -10.04 13.08
CA LYS A 50 -11.51 -10.53 13.17
C LYS A 50 -11.60 -11.99 13.64
N ALA A 51 -10.61 -12.80 13.31
CA ALA A 51 -10.51 -14.20 13.70
C ALA A 51 -9.85 -14.42 15.08
N ASN A 52 -9.55 -13.37 15.86
CA ASN A 52 -8.77 -13.48 17.10
C ASN A 52 -7.44 -14.22 16.90
N TRP A 53 -6.77 -13.92 15.78
CA TRP A 53 -5.50 -14.51 15.33
C TRP A 53 -5.54 -16.02 15.06
N VAL A 54 -6.72 -16.61 14.93
CA VAL A 54 -6.89 -18.02 14.54
C VAL A 54 -6.75 -18.15 13.03
N GLN A 55 -5.61 -18.68 12.56
CA GLN A 55 -5.28 -18.77 11.12
C GLN A 55 -6.31 -19.53 10.29
N THR A 56 -6.91 -20.60 10.83
CA THR A 56 -7.94 -21.37 10.13
C THR A 56 -9.19 -20.53 9.91
N LYS A 57 -9.66 -19.80 10.92
CA LYS A 57 -10.81 -18.90 10.81
C LYS A 57 -10.52 -17.72 9.87
N ALA A 58 -9.32 -17.15 9.93
CA ALA A 58 -8.92 -16.09 9.00
C ALA A 58 -8.90 -16.59 7.54
N ALA A 59 -8.48 -17.83 7.31
CA ALA A 59 -8.54 -18.46 6.00
C ALA A 59 -9.98 -18.65 5.51
N GLU A 60 -10.89 -19.10 6.38
CA GLU A 60 -12.33 -19.22 6.08
C GLU A 60 -12.94 -17.85 5.74
N LEU A 61 -12.65 -16.81 6.52
CA LEU A 61 -13.13 -15.45 6.27
C LEU A 61 -12.65 -14.88 4.92
N LEU A 62 -11.45 -15.27 4.48
CA LEU A 62 -10.88 -14.85 3.20
C LEU A 62 -11.19 -15.82 2.04
N GLY A 63 -11.93 -16.90 2.29
CA GLY A 63 -12.26 -17.91 1.27
C GLY A 63 -11.02 -18.63 0.72
N THR A 64 -10.01 -18.87 1.55
CA THR A 64 -8.74 -19.50 1.17
C THR A 64 -8.36 -20.64 2.12
N SER A 65 -7.17 -21.21 1.96
CA SER A 65 -6.66 -22.29 2.82
C SER A 65 -5.74 -21.79 3.92
N ARG A 66 -5.72 -22.51 5.06
CA ARG A 66 -4.76 -22.27 6.16
C ARG A 66 -3.31 -22.25 5.65
N SER A 67 -2.95 -23.13 4.73
CA SER A 67 -1.60 -23.23 4.17
C SER A 67 -1.19 -21.95 3.41
N ILE A 68 -2.11 -21.36 2.65
CA ILE A 68 -1.89 -20.08 1.95
C ILE A 68 -1.71 -18.95 2.96
N ILE A 69 -2.59 -18.84 3.96
CA ILE A 69 -2.46 -17.83 5.03
C ILE A 69 -1.13 -17.98 5.77
N LYS A 70 -0.75 -19.20 6.15
CA LYS A 70 0.54 -19.49 6.80
C LYS A 70 1.72 -19.04 5.95
N TYR A 71 1.70 -19.32 4.64
CA TYR A 71 2.74 -18.88 3.71
C TYR A 71 2.80 -17.34 3.62
N LYS A 72 1.65 -16.67 3.43
CA LYS A 72 1.59 -15.21 3.30
C LYS A 72 1.98 -14.48 4.59
N ILE A 73 1.63 -15.01 5.76
CA ILE A 73 2.10 -14.50 7.06
C ILE A 73 3.63 -14.51 7.12
N LYS A 74 4.26 -15.62 6.73
CA LYS A 74 5.73 -15.71 6.66
C LYS A 74 6.31 -14.76 5.63
N LYS A 75 5.73 -14.70 4.43
CA LYS A 75 6.17 -13.83 3.33
C LYS A 75 6.16 -12.35 3.71
N TYR A 76 5.13 -11.90 4.44
CA TYR A 76 4.95 -10.49 4.80
C TYR A 76 5.40 -10.13 6.22
N GLY A 77 5.97 -11.10 6.96
CA GLY A 77 6.45 -10.89 8.33
C GLY A 77 5.34 -10.45 9.30
N ILE A 78 4.11 -10.93 9.11
CA ILE A 78 2.97 -10.55 9.96
C ILE A 78 3.15 -11.19 11.34
N LYS A 79 3.10 -10.36 12.39
CA LYS A 79 3.18 -10.78 13.79
C LYS A 79 2.10 -10.07 14.60
N ARG A 80 1.64 -10.73 15.65
CA ARG A 80 0.78 -10.10 16.65
C ARG A 80 1.63 -9.12 17.46
N VAL A 81 1.27 -7.84 17.40
CA VAL A 81 1.79 -6.79 18.29
C VAL A 81 1.13 -6.89 19.65
#